data_AF-S5DHH4-F1
#
_entry.id   AF-S5DHH4-F1
#
_cell.length_a   1.000
_cell.length_b   1.000
_cell.length_c   1.000
_cell.angle_alpha   90.00
_cell.angle_beta   90.00
_cell.angle_gamma   90.00
#
_symmetry.space_group_name_H-M   'P 1'
#
loop_
_entity.id
_entity.type
_entity.pdbx_description
1 polymer ?
#
loop_
_entity_poly.entity_id
_entity_poly.type
_entity_poly.pdbx_seq_one_letter_code
_entity_poly.pdbx_strand_id
1 'polypeptide(L)'
;LRCFDRPVMRLCDWGAAGTQVKWNRRHDHLIATAHGKIVHIWDDRKGSLPVTTIHAHDAKIYGIDWDRQYRHKLVTCSLDKTIKFWAVPELGGDASDSSVAYHSSLPALSTPSYTIPTHY
;
A
#
# COMPACT_ATOMS: atom_id res chain seq x y z
N LEU A 1 20.57 26.96 11.53
CA LEU A 1 19.10 27.09 11.57
C LEU A 1 18.52 26.23 10.45
N ARG A 2 17.75 25.18 10.76
CA ARG A 2 17.07 24.40 9.72
C ARG A 2 15.92 25.25 9.19
N CYS A 3 15.96 25.62 7.92
CA CYS A 3 14.86 26.29 7.24
C CYS A 3 13.71 25.29 7.11
N PHE A 4 12.56 25.59 7.73
CA PHE A 4 11.37 24.74 7.74
C PHE A 4 10.54 24.84 6.45
N ASP A 5 10.97 25.65 5.47
CA ASP A 5 10.17 25.96 4.28
C ASP A 5 10.24 24.87 3.19
N ARG A 6 11.08 23.83 3.37
CA ARG A 6 11.18 22.73 2.41
C ARG A 6 10.74 21.40 3.02
N PRO A 7 9.83 20.66 2.37
CA PRO A 7 9.45 19.32 2.83
C PRO A 7 10.67 18.39 2.79
N VAL A 8 10.73 17.48 3.78
CA VAL A 8 11.79 16.47 3.91
C VAL A 8 11.74 15.48 2.75
N MET A 9 10.53 15.14 2.29
CA MET A 9 10.29 14.22 1.20
C MET A 9 9.07 14.66 0.40
N ARG A 10 9.09 14.39 -0.91
CA ARG A 10 7.94 14.48 -1.80
C ARG A 10 7.81 13.17 -2.55
N LEU A 11 6.63 12.56 -2.46
CA LEU A 11 6.24 11.40 -3.25
C LEU A 11 5.24 11.91 -4.28
N CYS A 12 5.47 11.63 -5.56
CA CYS A 12 4.59 12.04 -6.64
C CYS A 12 4.27 10.85 -7.52
N ASP A 13 3.00 10.76 -7.90
CA ASP A 13 2.54 9.86 -8.93
C ASP A 13 2.03 10.68 -10.12
N TRP A 14 2.20 10.14 -11.32
CA TRP A 14 1.66 10.70 -12.54
C TRP A 14 0.26 10.15 -12.79
N GLY A 15 -0.77 10.93 -12.46
CA GLY A 15 -2.14 10.50 -12.67
C GLY A 15 -3.15 11.21 -11.77
N ALA A 16 -3.98 10.42 -11.10
CA ALA A 16 -5.01 10.93 -10.21
C ALA A 16 -4.40 11.53 -8.92
N ALA A 17 -5.05 12.57 -8.39
CA ALA A 17 -4.65 13.16 -7.12
C ALA A 17 -4.70 12.12 -5.98
N GLY A 18 -3.73 12.20 -5.06
CA GLY A 18 -3.69 11.36 -3.87
C GLY A 18 -4.88 11.66 -2.96
N THR A 19 -5.71 10.65 -2.68
CA THR A 19 -6.91 10.80 -1.84
C THR A 19 -6.65 10.38 -0.39
N GLN A 20 -5.68 9.49 -0.18
CA GLN A 20 -5.43 8.90 1.13
C GLN A 20 -3.94 8.53 1.26
N VAL A 21 -3.38 8.70 2.45
CA VAL A 21 -2.03 8.24 2.82
C VAL A 21 -2.02 7.57 4.21
N LYS A 22 -1.28 6.46 4.34
CA LYS A 22 -1.01 5.79 5.62
C LYS A 22 0.41 5.25 5.68
N TRP A 23 1.13 5.61 6.73
CA TRP A 23 2.32 4.89 7.16
C TRP A 23 1.95 3.49 7.65
N ASN A 24 2.82 2.53 7.36
CA ASN A 24 2.72 1.20 7.92
C ASN A 24 3.01 1.27 9.42
N ARG A 25 2.24 0.54 10.22
CA ARG A 25 2.31 0.59 11.69
C ARG A 25 3.40 -0.30 12.30
N ARG A 26 3.94 -1.21 11.50
CA ARG A 26 4.94 -2.20 11.91
C ARG A 26 6.22 -2.13 11.10
N HIS A 27 6.19 -1.46 9.95
CA HIS A 27 7.36 -1.26 9.10
C HIS A 27 7.60 0.23 8.89
N ASP A 28 8.57 0.78 9.61
CA ASP A 28 8.79 2.22 9.76
C ASP A 28 9.07 2.95 8.44
N HIS A 29 9.50 2.24 7.40
CA HIS A 29 9.84 2.82 6.09
C HIS A 29 8.75 2.71 5.03
N LEU A 30 7.65 1.99 5.29
CA LEU A 30 6.62 1.76 4.27
C LEU A 30 5.47 2.74 4.39
N ILE A 31 5.07 3.31 3.26
CA ILE A 31 3.94 4.22 3.14
C ILE A 31 3.01 3.67 2.05
N ALA A 32 1.70 3.69 2.28
CA ALA A 32 0.71 3.45 1.24
C ALA A 32 0.00 4.77 0.88
N THR A 33 -0.21 5.01 -0.41
CA THR A 33 -1.04 6.12 -0.90
C THR A 33 -2.07 5.62 -1.91
N ALA A 34 -3.26 6.22 -1.92
CA ALA A 34 -4.32 5.90 -2.87
C ALA A 34 -4.49 7.02 -3.90
N HIS A 35 -4.56 6.67 -5.18
CA HIS A 35 -4.66 7.56 -6.33
C HIS A 35 -5.73 7.06 -7.30
N GLY A 36 -6.93 7.62 -7.22
CA GLY A 36 -8.06 7.14 -8.01
C GLY A 36 -8.39 5.68 -7.69
N LYS A 37 -8.00 4.77 -8.57
CA LYS A 37 -8.24 3.31 -8.45
C LYS A 37 -7.01 2.48 -8.09
N ILE A 38 -5.87 3.16 -7.91
CA ILE A 38 -4.54 2.57 -7.70
C ILE A 38 -4.08 2.84 -6.27
N VAL A 39 -3.35 1.89 -5.69
CA VAL A 39 -2.56 2.09 -4.47
C VAL A 39 -1.08 1.99 -4.82
N HIS A 40 -0.30 2.96 -4.37
CA HIS A 40 1.16 2.88 -4.38
C HIS A 40 1.68 2.56 -3.00
N ILE A 41 2.67 1.68 -2.96
CA ILE A 41 3.50 1.44 -1.80
C ILE A 41 4.85 2.09 -2.06
N TRP A 42 5.33 2.84 -1.08
CA TRP A 42 6.59 3.59 -1.12
C TRP A 42 7.50 3.08 -0.01
N ASP A 43 8.81 3.12 -0.27
CA ASP A 43 9.85 2.95 0.75
C ASP A 43 10.62 4.27 0.80
N ASP A 44 10.58 4.96 1.95
CA ASP A 44 11.18 6.28 2.11
C ASP A 44 12.72 6.27 1.91
N ARG A 45 13.34 5.09 1.98
CA ARG A 45 14.77 4.92 1.71
C ARG A 45 15.10 4.82 0.22
N LYS A 46 14.09 4.56 -0.64
CA LYS A 46 14.26 4.30 -2.08
C LYS A 46 13.84 5.48 -2.96
N GLY A 47 13.57 6.64 -2.37
CA GLY A 47 13.25 7.88 -3.08
C GLY A 47 11.80 7.97 -3.53
N SER A 48 11.55 8.64 -4.64
CA SER A 48 10.20 9.01 -5.10
C SER A 48 9.60 8.04 -6.12
N LEU A 49 10.13 6.81 -6.24
CA LEU A 49 9.56 5.78 -7.08
C LEU A 49 8.79 4.78 -6.20
N PRO A 50 7.53 4.45 -6.54
CA PRO A 50 6.78 3.49 -5.77
C PRO A 50 7.44 2.12 -5.93
N VAL A 51 7.62 1.43 -4.81
CA VAL A 51 8.22 0.10 -4.79
C VAL A 51 7.22 -0.99 -5.21
N THR A 52 5.93 -0.70 -5.10
CA THR A 52 4.86 -1.57 -5.58
C THR A 52 3.66 -0.71 -5.97
N THR A 53 3.01 -1.10 -7.06
CA THR A 53 1.78 -0.47 -7.54
C THR A 53 0.69 -1.53 -7.65
N ILE A 54 -0.46 -1.27 -7.02
CA ILE A 54 -1.60 -2.19 -6.95
C ILE A 54 -2.78 -1.53 -7.64
N HIS A 55 -3.25 -2.13 -8.75
CA HIS A 55 -4.52 -1.77 -9.37
C HIS A 55 -5.67 -2.33 -8.54
N ALA A 56 -5.95 -1.70 -7.40
CA ALA A 56 -6.76 -2.31 -6.36
C ALA A 56 -8.25 -2.43 -6.74
N HIS A 57 -8.79 -1.42 -7.41
CA HIS A 57 -10.23 -1.27 -7.60
C HIS A 57 -10.57 -0.83 -9.02
N ASP A 58 -11.85 -0.90 -9.39
CA ASP A 58 -12.35 -0.41 -10.68
C ASP A 58 -12.96 1.00 -10.58
N ALA A 59 -13.08 1.51 -9.36
CA ALA A 59 -13.54 2.85 -9.05
C ALA A 59 -12.68 3.52 -7.97
N LYS A 60 -13.09 4.71 -7.55
CA LYS A 60 -12.34 5.55 -6.61
C LYS A 60 -12.22 4.88 -5.24
N ILE A 61 -10.99 4.81 -4.74
CA ILE A 61 -10.65 4.36 -3.40
C ILE A 61 -10.92 5.49 -2.40
N TYR A 62 -11.66 5.17 -1.34
CA TYR A 62 -11.97 6.10 -0.25
C TYR A 62 -11.18 5.83 1.01
N GLY A 63 -10.72 4.59 1.22
CA GLY A 63 -9.98 4.22 2.41
C GLY A 63 -8.93 3.16 2.12
N ILE A 64 -7.80 3.29 2.81
CA ILE A 64 -6.78 2.24 2.95
C ILE A 64 -6.37 2.19 4.43
N ASP A 65 -6.06 1.00 4.94
CA ASP A 65 -5.47 0.85 6.26
C ASP A 65 -4.51 -0.34 6.33
N TRP A 66 -3.42 -0.17 7.06
CA TRP A 66 -2.47 -1.25 7.34
C TRP A 66 -2.91 -2.05 8.55
N ASP A 67 -2.74 -3.36 8.47
CA ASP A 67 -2.96 -4.24 9.61
C ASP A 67 -2.00 -3.90 10.77
N ARG A 68 -2.48 -4.03 12.01
CA ARG A 68 -1.73 -3.67 13.23
C ARG A 68 -0.83 -4.81 13.72
N GLN A 69 -1.16 -6.04 13.38
CA GLN A 69 -0.44 -7.25 13.74
C GLN A 69 0.56 -7.64 12.64
N TYR A 70 0.12 -7.64 11.38
CA TYR A 70 0.88 -8.13 10.23
C TYR A 70 1.32 -6.98 9.32
N ARG A 71 2.63 -6.70 9.28
CA ARG A 71 3.20 -5.59 8.48
C ARG A 71 2.93 -5.68 6.97
N HIS A 72 2.70 -6.89 6.43
CA HIS A 72 2.47 -7.09 5.00
C HIS A 72 1.00 -7.03 4.60
N LYS A 73 0.05 -6.81 5.51
CA LYS A 73 -1.39 -6.81 5.18
C LYS A 73 -1.94 -5.39 5.08
N LEU A 74 -2.68 -5.15 4.01
CA LEU A 74 -3.37 -3.89 3.73
C LEU A 74 -4.83 -4.17 3.35
N VAL A 75 -5.75 -3.31 3.79
CA VAL A 75 -7.14 -3.33 3.35
C VAL A 75 -7.47 -2.05 2.58
N THR A 76 -8.32 -2.16 1.56
CA THR A 76 -8.81 -1.03 0.76
C THR A 76 -10.33 -1.08 0.62
N CYS A 77 -10.98 0.07 0.55
CA CYS A 77 -12.41 0.19 0.27
C CYS A 77 -12.70 1.25 -0.81
N SER A 78 -13.71 1.00 -1.63
CA SER A 78 -13.93 1.74 -2.89
C SER A 78 -15.40 1.96 -3.22
N LEU A 79 -15.65 2.93 -4.11
CA LEU A 79 -16.95 3.18 -4.73
C LEU A 79 -17.46 1.99 -5.56
N ASP A 80 -16.60 1.04 -5.94
CA ASP A 80 -16.98 -0.17 -6.68
C ASP A 80 -17.75 -1.19 -5.82
N LYS A 81 -18.13 -0.81 -4.60
CA LYS A 81 -18.88 -1.64 -3.65
C LYS A 81 -18.11 -2.86 -3.20
N THR A 82 -16.78 -2.76 -3.11
CA THR A 82 -15.95 -3.84 -2.57
C THR A 82 -14.94 -3.34 -1.52
N ILE A 83 -14.61 -4.22 -0.60
CA ILE A 83 -13.47 -4.12 0.30
C ILE A 83 -12.51 -5.25 -0.06
N LYS A 84 -11.23 -4.92 -0.29
CA LYS A 84 -10.23 -5.89 -0.75
C LYS A 84 -9.06 -5.96 0.23
N PHE A 85 -8.59 -7.17 0.48
CA PHE A 85 -7.43 -7.46 1.32
C PHE A 85 -6.24 -7.81 0.44
N TRP A 86 -5.10 -7.23 0.79
CA TRP A 86 -3.86 -7.33 0.02
C TRP A 86 -2.72 -7.81 0.91
N ALA A 87 -1.88 -8.65 0.33
CA ALA A 87 -0.57 -8.97 0.88
C ALA A 87 0.48 -8.23 0.06
N VAL A 88 1.17 -7.27 0.69
CA VAL A 88 2.27 -6.51 0.09
C VAL A 88 3.57 -7.30 0.30
N PRO A 89 4.30 -7.67 -0.75
CA PRO A 89 5.56 -8.38 -0.61
C PRO A 89 6.56 -7.57 0.22
N GLU A 90 7.20 -8.22 1.19
CA GLU A 90 8.37 -7.71 1.88
C GLU A 90 9.50 -7.42 0.87
N LEU A 91 9.83 -6.15 0.73
CA LEU A 91 10.90 -5.68 -0.14
C LEU A 91 12.21 -5.58 0.66
N GLY A 92 12.75 -6.73 1.04
CA GLY A 92 14.12 -6.86 1.55
C GLY A 92 14.23 -7.37 3.00
N GLY A 93 14.27 -8.70 3.12
CA GLY A 93 15.26 -9.50 3.85
C GLY A 93 15.47 -9.32 5.35
N ASP A 94 14.95 -10.27 6.11
CA ASP A 94 15.73 -11.04 7.09
C ASP A 94 15.34 -12.52 6.93
N ALA A 95 16.29 -13.38 6.55
CA ALA A 95 16.05 -14.82 6.28
C ALA A 95 15.63 -15.64 7.53
N SER A 96 15.42 -14.99 8.67
CA SER A 96 14.93 -15.59 9.92
C SER A 96 13.41 -15.54 10.07
N ASP A 97 12.69 -14.85 9.19
CA ASP A 97 11.24 -14.75 9.26
C ASP A 97 10.56 -15.82 8.38
N SER A 98 9.65 -16.59 8.96
CA SER A 98 8.90 -17.65 8.27
C SER A 98 7.99 -17.11 7.16
N SER A 99 7.88 -15.77 7.03
CA SER A 99 7.18 -15.04 5.99
C SER A 99 7.69 -15.33 4.57
N VAL A 100 8.97 -15.72 4.39
CA VAL A 100 9.57 -15.98 3.06
C VAL A 100 8.93 -17.16 2.34
N ALA A 101 8.41 -18.16 3.08
CA ALA A 101 7.65 -19.28 2.49
C ALA A 101 6.27 -18.85 1.96
N TYR A 102 5.69 -17.74 2.46
CA TYR A 102 4.45 -17.18 1.91
C TYR A 102 4.68 -16.46 0.58
N HIS A 103 5.85 -15.84 0.39
CA HIS A 103 6.16 -15.08 -0.82
C HIS A 103 6.11 -15.90 -2.12
N SER A 104 6.44 -17.19 -2.06
CA SER A 104 6.37 -18.09 -3.22
C SER A 104 4.96 -18.58 -3.57
N SER A 105 3.96 -18.35 -2.70
CA SER A 105 2.59 -18.82 -2.88
C SER A 105 1.56 -17.70 -2.98
N LEU A 106 1.96 -16.43 -2.78
CA LEU A 106 1.07 -15.29 -2.94
C LEU A 106 0.71 -15.08 -4.41
N PRO A 107 -0.56 -14.80 -4.72
CA PRO A 107 -0.98 -14.53 -6.08
C PRO A 107 -0.42 -13.17 -6.53
N ALA A 108 -0.45 -12.89 -7.83
CA ALA A 108 0.16 -11.70 -8.43
C ALA A 108 -0.21 -10.42 -7.65
N LEU A 109 0.72 -9.46 -7.58
CA LEU A 109 0.57 -8.18 -6.86
C LEU A 109 -0.77 -7.43 -7.07
N SER A 110 -1.45 -7.70 -8.19
CA SER A 110 -2.74 -7.13 -8.58
C SER A 110 -3.96 -7.95 -8.17
N THR A 111 -3.79 -9.08 -7.50
CA THR A 111 -4.89 -9.96 -7.07
C THR A 111 -5.11 -9.87 -5.56
N PRO A 112 -6.33 -9.54 -5.12
CA PRO A 112 -6.62 -9.47 -3.70
C PRO A 112 -6.67 -10.88 -3.09
N SER A 113 -6.15 -11.04 -1.88
CA SER A 113 -6.23 -12.32 -1.15
C SER A 113 -7.66 -12.65 -0.72
N TYR A 114 -8.47 -11.62 -0.49
CA TYR A 114 -9.88 -11.75 -0.14
C TYR A 114 -10.64 -10.50 -0.58
N THR A 115 -11.90 -10.67 -1.02
CA THR A 115 -12.77 -9.56 -1.43
C THR A 115 -14.13 -9.71 -0.74
N ILE A 116 -14.60 -8.62 -0.12
CA ILE A 116 -15.93 -8.53 0.48
C ILE A 116 -16.77 -7.58 -0.39
N PRO A 117 -17.84 -8.05 -1.04
CA PRO A 117 -18.82 -7.17 -1.66
C PRO A 117 -19.65 -6.47 -0.57
N THR A 118 -19.83 -5.16 -0.70
CA THR A 118 -20.72 -4.38 0.16
C THR A 118 -22.04 -4.19 -0.57
N HIS A 119 -23.05 -4.97 -0.20
CA HIS A 119 -24.40 -4.78 -0.73
C HIS A 119 -24.98 -3.50 -0.14
N TYR A 120 -25.16 -2.49 -0.99
CA TYR A 120 -26.01 -1.33 -0.75
C TYR A 120 -27.39 -1.61 -1.33
#